data_AF-A0A9E1NC78-F1
#
_entry.id   AF-A0A9E1NC78-F1
#
_cell.length_a   1.000
_cell.length_b   1.000
_cell.length_c   1.000
_cell.angle_alpha   90.00
_cell.angle_beta   90.00
_cell.angle_gamma   90.00
#
_symmetry.space_group_name_H-M   'P 1'
#
loop_
_entity.id
_entity.type
_entity.pdbx_description
1 polymer ?
#
loop_
_entity_poly.entity_id
_entity_poly.type
_entity_poly.pdbx_seq_one_letter_code
_entity_poly.pdbx_strand_id
1 'polypeptide(L)'
;GGPIMNVNAIDNKTGRRVVASIDPIMGGAGGDPFADGADGSGANSSFMKNTPVEINEAEVPIRILRYGLLPGSGGPGLHRGGLATVLEFRAEAPNTRVTARNRDRTRFTSWGVRGGRAGTPSTFLLNPGKAGEVNLGNTDILTIGPGDEIRVASGGAGGWGNPFEREREAVLLDVRRGFVSLASAKDDYGVVIVDGAIDDAATSKQRAGRTGETSNQFYDYGEGREGFERLWTTANYAALTELLRALPVHWRFFVKHRVFEAVDALEDAARKGDGSEIRAIVADILENYPQLQISA
;
A
#
# COMPACT_ATOMS: atom_id res chain seq x y z
N GLY A 1 1.92 7.21 6.06
CA GLY A 1 1.38 6.95 7.40
C GLY A 1 0.10 6.16 7.28
N GLY A 2 -0.59 5.97 8.40
CA GLY A 2 -1.92 5.37 8.44
C GLY A 2 -3.03 6.36 8.13
N PRO A 3 -4.13 5.98 7.44
CA PRO A 3 -5.24 6.89 7.23
C PRO A 3 -5.87 7.38 8.54
N ILE A 4 -6.26 8.66 8.54
CA ILE A 4 -7.27 9.18 9.47
C ILE A 4 -8.59 9.19 8.71
N MET A 5 -9.57 8.44 9.21
CA MET A 5 -10.88 8.34 8.59
C MET A 5 -11.96 9.02 9.42
N ASN A 6 -12.66 9.96 8.79
CA ASN A 6 -13.88 10.53 9.35
C ASN A 6 -15.09 10.06 8.56
N VAL A 7 -16.17 9.82 9.28
CA VAL A 7 -17.48 9.50 8.73
C VAL A 7 -18.43 10.63 9.10
N ASN A 8 -19.13 11.16 8.10
CA ASN A 8 -20.17 12.17 8.25
C ASN A 8 -21.46 11.62 7.65
N ALA A 9 -22.51 11.53 8.46
CA ALA A 9 -23.80 11.01 8.05
C ALA A 9 -24.93 11.70 8.81
N ILE A 10 -26.18 11.42 8.40
CA ILE A 10 -27.36 11.76 9.19
C ILE A 10 -27.72 10.54 10.03
N ASP A 11 -27.83 10.72 11.35
CA ASP A 11 -28.28 9.67 12.24
C ASP A 11 -29.78 9.43 12.06
N ASN A 12 -30.14 8.17 11.81
CA ASN A 12 -31.53 7.75 11.60
C ASN A 12 -32.42 7.94 12.85
N LYS A 13 -31.84 7.91 14.06
CA LYS A 13 -32.60 8.07 15.31
C LYS A 13 -32.94 9.52 15.62
N THR A 14 -31.95 10.41 15.49
CA THR A 14 -32.10 11.81 15.88
C THR A 14 -32.38 12.76 14.72
N GLY A 15 -32.16 12.33 13.47
CA GLY A 15 -32.23 13.16 12.27
C GLY A 15 -31.11 14.22 12.19
N ARG A 16 -30.15 14.19 13.12
CA ARG A 16 -29.05 15.16 13.18
C ARG A 16 -27.86 14.70 12.35
N ARG A 17 -27.08 15.67 11.86
CA ARG A 17 -25.78 15.38 11.28
C ARG A 17 -24.80 14.99 12.38
N VAL A 18 -24.14 13.86 12.19
CA VAL A 18 -23.08 13.35 13.06
C VAL A 18 -21.77 13.24 12.27
N VAL A 19 -20.67 13.52 12.95
CA VAL A 19 -19.32 13.37 12.40
C VAL A 19 -18.43 12.73 13.46
N ALA A 20 -17.78 11.62 13.14
CA ALA A 20 -16.83 10.95 14.02
C ALA A 20 -15.57 10.53 13.27
N SER A 21 -14.45 10.52 13.98
CA SER A 21 -13.19 9.92 13.54
C SER A 21 -13.16 8.48 14.04
N ILE A 22 -13.22 7.51 13.14
CA ILE A 22 -13.53 6.12 13.49
C ILE A 22 -12.32 5.34 14.01
N ASP A 23 -11.16 5.42 13.37
CA ASP A 23 -9.93 4.85 13.96
C ASP A 23 -8.68 5.36 13.23
N PRO A 24 -7.54 5.57 13.91
CA PRO A 24 -6.26 5.63 13.23
C PRO A 24 -5.87 4.25 12.69
N ILE A 25 -5.75 4.10 11.37
CA ILE A 25 -5.38 2.82 10.74
C ILE A 25 -3.88 2.72 10.58
N MET A 26 -3.20 2.15 11.56
CA MET A 26 -1.74 2.19 11.69
C MET A 26 -1.08 0.89 11.19
N GLY A 27 0.10 1.00 10.59
CA GLY A 27 0.89 -0.17 10.19
C GLY A 27 1.79 -0.70 11.30
N GLY A 28 2.59 -1.72 10.96
CA GLY A 28 3.65 -2.24 11.82
C GLY A 28 5.01 -1.55 11.65
N ALA A 29 5.99 -2.03 12.41
CA ALA A 29 7.40 -1.63 12.33
C ALA A 29 8.18 -2.46 11.29
N GLY A 30 9.28 -1.93 10.75
CA GLY A 30 10.21 -2.77 9.99
C GLY A 30 10.86 -3.83 10.87
N GLY A 31 11.19 -4.99 10.29
CA GLY A 31 12.12 -5.92 10.93
C GLY A 31 13.50 -5.25 11.05
N ASP A 32 14.25 -5.61 12.08
CA ASP A 32 15.59 -5.05 12.34
C ASP A 32 16.63 -6.17 12.50
N PRO A 33 17.93 -5.88 12.72
CA PRO A 33 18.96 -6.91 12.88
C PRO A 33 18.80 -7.87 14.06
N PHE A 34 17.90 -7.57 15.00
CA PHE A 34 17.75 -8.26 16.27
C PHE A 34 16.37 -8.89 16.46
N ALA A 35 15.31 -8.35 15.85
CA ALA A 35 13.96 -8.86 16.04
C ALA A 35 12.98 -8.52 14.89
N ASP A 36 11.85 -9.23 14.89
CA ASP A 36 10.69 -8.93 14.07
C ASP A 36 10.13 -7.53 14.37
N GLY A 37 9.58 -6.89 13.35
CA GLY A 37 8.87 -5.64 13.50
C GLY A 37 7.55 -5.83 14.26
N ALA A 38 7.25 -4.90 15.17
CA ALA A 38 5.99 -4.89 15.89
C ALA A 38 4.78 -4.81 14.94
N ASP A 39 3.82 -5.72 15.12
CA ASP A 39 2.62 -5.84 14.30
C ASP A 39 1.57 -4.78 14.67
N GLY A 40 1.00 -4.11 13.67
CA GLY A 40 -0.09 -3.13 13.85
C GLY A 40 0.20 -2.00 14.85
N SER A 41 1.46 -1.79 15.22
CA SER A 41 1.83 -0.83 16.25
C SER A 41 2.15 0.52 15.59
N GLY A 42 1.29 1.51 15.79
CA GLY A 42 1.56 2.89 15.40
C GLY A 42 2.63 3.60 16.22
N ALA A 43 3.41 2.87 17.04
CA ALA A 43 4.50 3.39 17.87
C ALA A 43 5.56 4.12 17.03
N ASN A 44 5.83 3.64 15.81
CA ASN A 44 6.78 4.28 14.91
C ASN A 44 6.20 5.47 14.12
N SER A 45 4.96 5.86 14.42
CA SER A 45 4.28 6.98 13.77
C SER A 45 3.77 8.01 14.77
N SER A 46 2.90 7.60 15.70
CA SER A 46 2.12 8.58 16.48
C SER A 46 1.66 8.11 17.86
N PHE A 47 1.98 6.87 18.28
CA PHE A 47 1.56 6.30 19.58
C PHE A 47 0.06 6.47 19.89
N MET A 48 -0.77 6.49 18.85
CA MET A 48 -2.22 6.66 19.00
C MET A 48 -2.83 5.36 19.51
N LYS A 49 -3.85 5.51 20.36
CA LYS A 49 -4.69 4.39 20.78
C LYS A 49 -5.78 4.17 19.75
N ASN A 50 -6.20 2.92 19.59
CA ASN A 50 -7.39 2.59 18.83
C ASN A 50 -8.65 3.03 19.58
N THR A 51 -9.71 3.29 18.83
CA THR A 51 -11.05 3.52 19.36
C THR A 51 -11.80 2.18 19.40
N PRO A 52 -12.44 1.81 20.53
CA PRO A 52 -13.25 0.60 20.59
C PRO A 52 -14.33 0.62 19.51
N VAL A 53 -14.54 -0.51 18.84
CA VAL A 53 -15.47 -0.61 17.70
C VAL A 53 -16.90 -0.26 18.11
N GLU A 54 -17.27 -0.54 19.36
CA GLU A 54 -18.57 -0.22 19.94
C GLU A 54 -18.82 1.30 20.03
N ILE A 55 -17.77 2.09 20.26
CA ILE A 55 -17.87 3.55 20.26
C ILE A 55 -18.13 4.06 18.85
N ASN A 56 -17.42 3.50 17.86
CA ASN A 56 -17.62 3.88 16.46
C ASN A 56 -19.05 3.61 15.97
N GLU A 57 -19.59 2.43 16.26
CA GLU A 57 -20.97 2.07 15.90
C GLU A 57 -22.03 2.87 16.67
N ALA A 58 -21.68 3.38 17.86
CA ALA A 58 -22.57 4.23 18.64
C ALA A 58 -22.59 5.68 18.15
N GLU A 59 -21.48 6.20 17.65
CA GLU A 59 -21.34 7.62 17.25
C GLU A 59 -21.81 7.90 15.82
N VAL A 60 -21.58 6.96 14.90
CA VAL A 60 -21.93 7.13 13.48
C VAL A 60 -22.66 5.89 12.95
N PRO A 61 -23.59 6.05 11.98
CA PRO A 61 -24.40 4.96 11.44
C PRO A 61 -23.58 4.07 10.48
N ILE A 62 -22.63 3.35 11.04
CA ILE A 62 -21.83 2.33 10.39
C ILE A 62 -21.86 1.04 11.21
N ARG A 63 -21.55 -0.07 10.55
CA ARG A 63 -21.29 -1.34 11.21
C ARG A 63 -19.88 -1.81 10.90
N ILE A 64 -19.10 -2.10 11.92
CA ILE A 64 -17.74 -2.64 11.78
C ILE A 64 -17.86 -4.13 11.44
N LEU A 65 -17.26 -4.52 10.32
CA LEU A 65 -17.25 -5.90 9.83
C LEU A 65 -15.96 -6.62 10.23
N ARG A 66 -14.84 -5.89 10.25
CA ARG A 66 -13.53 -6.42 10.61
C ARG A 66 -12.66 -5.32 11.17
N TYR A 67 -11.93 -5.62 12.24
CA TYR A 67 -10.82 -4.82 12.71
C TYR A 67 -9.72 -5.74 13.22
N GLY A 68 -8.48 -5.52 12.80
CA GLY A 68 -7.34 -6.29 13.29
C GLY A 68 -6.16 -6.31 12.32
N LEU A 69 -5.27 -7.29 12.49
CA LEU A 69 -4.10 -7.45 11.63
C LEU A 69 -4.51 -7.99 10.25
N LEU A 70 -3.75 -7.60 9.23
CA LEU A 70 -3.85 -8.10 7.86
C LEU A 70 -2.77 -9.17 7.63
N PRO A 71 -3.12 -10.46 7.60
CA PRO A 71 -2.17 -11.54 7.32
C PRO A 71 -1.41 -11.34 6.01
N GLY A 72 -0.13 -11.72 5.99
CA GLY A 72 0.72 -11.65 4.79
C GLY A 72 1.10 -10.24 4.34
N SER A 73 0.77 -9.21 5.11
CA SER A 73 1.11 -7.82 4.75
C SER A 73 2.57 -7.44 5.04
N GLY A 74 3.15 -8.04 6.08
CA GLY A 74 4.53 -7.80 6.49
C GLY A 74 5.53 -8.43 5.51
N GLY A 75 6.55 -7.67 5.14
CA GLY A 75 7.62 -8.09 4.24
C GLY A 75 8.37 -9.30 4.81
N PRO A 76 8.53 -10.38 4.05
CA PRO A 76 9.35 -11.52 4.45
C PRO A 76 10.80 -11.13 4.76
N GLY A 77 11.41 -11.77 5.75
CA GLY A 77 12.81 -11.58 6.11
C GLY A 77 13.27 -12.61 7.14
N LEU A 78 14.57 -12.65 7.41
CA LEU A 78 15.11 -13.30 8.62
C LEU A 78 14.30 -12.83 9.84
N HIS A 79 14.13 -11.50 9.92
CA HIS A 79 13.16 -10.85 10.78
C HIS A 79 12.06 -10.21 9.94
N ARG A 80 10.82 -10.58 10.21
CA ARG A 80 9.64 -10.20 9.44
C ARG A 80 9.27 -8.73 9.70
N GLY A 81 8.83 -8.03 8.66
CA GLY A 81 8.17 -6.73 8.83
C GLY A 81 6.85 -6.88 9.57
N GLY A 82 6.54 -5.95 10.47
CA GLY A 82 5.27 -5.90 11.18
C GLY A 82 4.07 -5.84 10.22
N LEU A 83 3.02 -6.58 10.56
CA LEU A 83 1.77 -6.62 9.79
C LEU A 83 1.06 -5.26 9.81
N ALA A 84 0.38 -4.96 8.72
CA ALA A 84 -0.60 -3.90 8.60
C ALA A 84 -1.84 -4.18 9.45
N THR A 85 -2.59 -3.13 9.76
CA THR A 85 -3.97 -3.25 10.25
C THR A 85 -4.97 -3.06 9.11
N VAL A 86 -6.14 -3.66 9.28
CA VAL A 86 -7.29 -3.54 8.39
C VAL A 86 -8.52 -3.15 9.19
N LEU A 87 -9.30 -2.21 8.66
CA LEU A 87 -10.64 -1.85 9.12
C LEU A 87 -11.62 -2.02 7.97
N GLU A 88 -12.68 -2.77 8.22
CA GLU A 88 -13.81 -2.94 7.31
C GLU A 88 -15.07 -2.48 7.99
N PHE A 89 -15.84 -1.62 7.32
CA PHE A 89 -17.14 -1.18 7.83
C PHE A 89 -18.16 -1.04 6.70
N ARG A 90 -19.42 -1.16 7.05
CA ARG A 90 -20.57 -0.95 6.17
C ARG A 90 -21.30 0.31 6.55
N ALA A 91 -21.68 1.13 5.58
CA ALA A 91 -22.58 2.26 5.85
C ALA A 91 -24.02 1.78 6.07
N GLU A 92 -24.70 2.40 7.03
CA GLU A 92 -26.11 2.10 7.37
C GLU A 92 -27.04 3.30 7.07
N ALA A 93 -26.48 4.41 6.58
CA ALA A 93 -27.22 5.63 6.23
C ALA A 93 -26.90 6.14 4.81
N PRO A 94 -27.88 6.74 4.11
CA PRO A 94 -27.66 7.32 2.79
C PRO A 94 -26.80 8.57 2.85
N ASN A 95 -26.12 8.86 1.74
CA ASN A 95 -25.23 10.02 1.59
C ASN A 95 -24.13 10.09 2.66
N THR A 96 -23.68 8.92 3.14
CA THR A 96 -22.59 8.83 4.12
C THR A 96 -21.30 9.28 3.45
N ARG A 97 -20.70 10.35 3.96
CA ARG A 97 -19.43 10.90 3.48
C ARG A 97 -18.28 10.35 4.29
N VAL A 98 -17.35 9.69 3.61
CA VAL A 98 -16.10 9.20 4.18
C VAL A 98 -14.98 10.11 3.71
N THR A 99 -14.21 10.64 4.66
CA THR A 99 -12.95 11.32 4.34
C THR A 99 -11.79 10.47 4.85
N ALA A 100 -10.90 10.05 3.96
CA ALA A 100 -9.74 9.23 4.29
C ALA A 100 -8.46 9.98 3.88
N ARG A 101 -7.81 10.64 4.84
CA ARG A 101 -6.60 11.45 4.59
C ARG A 101 -5.34 10.80 5.13
N ASN A 102 -4.18 11.26 4.66
CA ASN A 102 -2.83 10.81 5.09
C ASN A 102 -2.57 9.32 4.83
N ARG A 103 -3.22 8.76 3.81
CA ARG A 103 -3.02 7.39 3.37
C ARG A 103 -1.95 7.40 2.28
N ASP A 104 -0.70 7.23 2.71
CA ASP A 104 0.41 7.06 1.78
C ASP A 104 0.55 5.58 1.39
N ARG A 105 1.62 5.26 0.64
CA ARG A 105 2.04 3.88 0.35
C ARG A 105 1.00 3.06 -0.43
N THR A 106 0.12 3.70 -1.19
CA THR A 106 -0.84 3.02 -2.09
C THR A 106 -0.18 2.48 -3.36
N ARG A 107 0.95 3.08 -3.77
CA ARG A 107 1.76 2.64 -4.92
C ARG A 107 3.13 2.10 -4.51
N PHE A 108 3.82 2.79 -3.60
CA PHE A 108 5.16 2.41 -3.16
C PHE A 108 5.10 1.84 -1.75
N THR A 109 5.66 0.66 -1.54
CA THR A 109 5.58 -0.06 -0.27
C THR A 109 6.75 0.29 0.65
N SER A 110 6.74 -0.24 1.87
CA SER A 110 7.90 -0.20 2.76
C SER A 110 8.95 -1.17 2.25
N TRP A 111 10.20 -0.72 2.13
CA TRP A 111 11.27 -1.49 1.52
C TRP A 111 11.78 -2.59 2.45
N GLY A 112 12.14 -3.73 1.87
CA GLY A 112 12.95 -4.73 2.54
C GLY A 112 14.42 -4.31 2.55
N VAL A 113 15.19 -4.79 3.52
CA VAL A 113 16.60 -4.41 3.67
C VAL A 113 17.50 -5.62 3.94
N ARG A 114 18.71 -5.60 3.35
CA ARG A 114 19.72 -6.67 3.41
C ARG A 114 19.17 -8.06 3.06
N GLY A 115 18.45 -8.15 1.94
CA GLY A 115 17.84 -9.40 1.48
C GLY A 115 16.44 -9.67 2.04
N GLY A 116 15.97 -8.85 2.98
CA GLY A 116 14.55 -8.82 3.33
C GLY A 116 13.72 -8.27 2.18
N ARG A 117 12.44 -8.64 2.14
CA ARG A 117 11.50 -8.28 1.08
C ARG A 117 10.61 -7.12 1.49
N ALA A 118 10.12 -6.39 0.48
CA ALA A 118 9.17 -5.30 0.68
C ALA A 118 7.83 -5.79 1.26
N GLY A 119 7.17 -4.94 2.04
CA GLY A 119 5.80 -5.21 2.53
C GLY A 119 4.73 -4.93 1.48
N THR A 120 3.45 -5.14 1.83
CA THR A 120 2.33 -4.85 0.93
C THR A 120 1.96 -3.35 0.88
N PRO A 121 1.34 -2.88 -0.21
CA PRO A 121 0.81 -1.51 -0.28
C PRO A 121 -0.39 -1.32 0.66
N SER A 122 -0.67 -0.04 0.95
CA SER A 122 -1.95 0.34 1.56
C SER A 122 -3.08 0.17 0.55
N THR A 123 -4.23 -0.33 1.01
CA THR A 123 -5.41 -0.56 0.17
C THR A 123 -6.59 0.25 0.66
N PHE A 124 -7.38 0.79 -0.27
CA PHE A 124 -8.65 1.44 0.02
C PHE A 124 -9.68 0.97 -1.00
N LEU A 125 -10.58 0.09 -0.58
CA LEU A 125 -11.51 -0.61 -1.46
C LEU A 125 -12.94 -0.25 -1.08
N LEU A 126 -13.75 0.02 -2.09
CA LEU A 126 -15.21 0.01 -2.02
C LEU A 126 -15.70 -1.39 -2.40
N ASN A 127 -16.63 -1.93 -1.63
CA ASN A 127 -17.31 -3.22 -1.86
C ASN A 127 -16.35 -4.39 -2.13
N PRO A 128 -15.36 -4.64 -1.24
CA PRO A 128 -14.36 -5.69 -1.44
C PRO A 128 -15.01 -7.07 -1.58
N GLY A 129 -14.58 -7.85 -2.59
CA GLY A 129 -15.07 -9.18 -2.89
C GLY A 129 -16.47 -9.23 -3.52
N LYS A 130 -17.03 -8.09 -3.94
CA LYS A 130 -18.35 -8.00 -4.58
C LYS A 130 -18.22 -7.57 -6.05
N ALA A 131 -19.29 -7.74 -6.82
CA ALA A 131 -19.33 -7.36 -8.24
C ALA A 131 -19.05 -5.88 -8.52
N GLY A 132 -19.20 -5.01 -7.51
CA GLY A 132 -18.91 -3.57 -7.58
C GLY A 132 -17.62 -3.18 -6.86
N GLU A 133 -16.64 -4.07 -6.72
CA GLU A 133 -15.36 -3.74 -6.09
C GLU A 133 -14.64 -2.62 -6.86
N VAL A 134 -14.22 -1.58 -6.15
CA VAL A 134 -13.42 -0.48 -6.72
C VAL A 134 -12.22 -0.20 -5.83
N ASN A 135 -11.01 -0.21 -6.40
CA ASN A 135 -9.84 0.32 -5.72
C ASN A 135 -9.84 1.85 -5.83
N LEU A 136 -10.07 2.50 -4.69
CA LEU A 136 -10.19 3.95 -4.58
C LEU A 136 -8.83 4.65 -4.58
N GLY A 137 -7.72 3.90 -4.56
CA GLY A 137 -6.36 4.44 -4.65
C GLY A 137 -6.12 5.55 -3.62
N ASN A 138 -5.69 6.74 -4.11
CA ASN A 138 -5.44 7.90 -3.26
C ASN A 138 -6.65 8.85 -3.09
N THR A 139 -7.88 8.36 -3.21
CA THR A 139 -9.09 9.20 -3.05
C THR A 139 -9.24 9.68 -1.60
N ASP A 140 -9.46 11.00 -1.44
CA ASP A 140 -9.61 11.64 -0.12
C ASP A 140 -11.05 11.68 0.38
N ILE A 141 -12.03 11.79 -0.53
CA ILE A 141 -13.45 11.97 -0.19
C ILE A 141 -14.29 11.05 -1.06
N LEU A 142 -15.19 10.32 -0.40
CA LEU A 142 -16.13 9.40 -1.01
C LEU A 142 -17.51 9.62 -0.40
N THR A 143 -18.56 9.44 -1.20
CA THR A 143 -19.94 9.34 -0.70
C THR A 143 -20.45 7.93 -1.00
N ILE A 144 -20.94 7.25 0.03
CA ILE A 144 -21.48 5.88 -0.04
C ILE A 144 -22.92 5.81 0.46
N GLY A 145 -23.62 4.77 0.05
CA GLY A 145 -24.99 4.47 0.45
C GLY A 145 -25.07 3.33 1.48
N PRO A 146 -26.29 3.06 2.00
CA PRO A 146 -26.51 1.92 2.89
C PRO A 146 -26.15 0.62 2.19
N GLY A 147 -25.42 -0.25 2.87
CA GLY A 147 -24.99 -1.55 2.34
C GLY A 147 -23.63 -1.54 1.64
N ASP A 148 -23.11 -0.37 1.26
CA ASP A 148 -21.75 -0.23 0.74
C ASP A 148 -20.74 -0.50 1.84
N GLU A 149 -19.70 -1.25 1.49
CA GLU A 149 -18.63 -1.65 2.40
C GLU A 149 -17.31 -0.98 2.02
N ILE A 150 -16.58 -0.55 3.03
CA ILE A 150 -15.26 0.04 2.88
C ILE A 150 -14.27 -0.87 3.57
N ARG A 151 -13.21 -1.28 2.84
CA ARG A 151 -12.00 -1.87 3.43
C ARG A 151 -10.86 -0.90 3.28
N VAL A 152 -10.28 -0.50 4.40
CA VAL A 152 -9.03 0.25 4.43
C VAL A 152 -7.97 -0.58 5.15
N ALA A 153 -6.78 -0.64 4.58
CA ALA A 153 -5.63 -1.24 5.25
C ALA A 153 -4.41 -0.34 5.11
N SER A 154 -3.61 -0.27 6.17
CA SER A 154 -2.29 0.36 6.11
C SER A 154 -1.36 -0.45 5.21
N GLY A 155 -0.24 0.14 4.78
CA GLY A 155 0.84 -0.65 4.18
C GLY A 155 1.53 -1.53 5.22
N GLY A 156 2.01 -2.69 4.78
CA GLY A 156 2.88 -3.52 5.60
C GLY A 156 4.30 -2.95 5.67
N ALA A 157 5.03 -3.33 6.71
CA ALA A 157 6.43 -2.94 6.86
C ALA A 157 7.36 -3.91 6.12
N GLY A 158 8.57 -3.47 5.78
CA GLY A 158 9.56 -4.33 5.11
C GLY A 158 10.29 -5.26 6.08
N GLY A 159 10.74 -6.40 5.56
CA GLY A 159 11.53 -7.38 6.29
C GLY A 159 13.02 -7.05 6.31
N TRP A 160 13.73 -7.71 7.22
CA TRP A 160 15.19 -7.62 7.36
C TRP A 160 15.84 -8.99 7.15
N GLY A 161 16.93 -9.04 6.38
CA GLY A 161 17.70 -10.27 6.18
C GLY A 161 17.02 -11.29 5.27
N ASN A 162 17.75 -12.31 4.83
CA ASN A 162 17.23 -13.33 3.92
C ASN A 162 16.09 -14.16 4.59
N PRO A 163 14.87 -14.19 4.02
CA PRO A 163 13.76 -14.99 4.56
C PRO A 163 14.05 -16.48 4.72
N PHE A 164 14.90 -17.06 3.87
CA PHE A 164 15.27 -18.48 3.93
C PHE A 164 16.18 -18.81 5.12
N GLU A 165 16.73 -17.79 5.79
CA GLU A 165 17.54 -17.92 7.01
C GLU A 165 16.70 -17.82 8.28
N ARG A 166 15.41 -17.45 8.19
CA ARG A 166 14.50 -17.42 9.34
C ARG A 166 14.36 -18.79 9.98
N GLU A 167 14.37 -18.85 11.31
CA GLU A 167 14.15 -20.09 12.06
C GLU A 167 12.81 -20.74 11.67
N ARG A 168 12.85 -22.04 11.36
CA ARG A 168 11.70 -22.78 10.83
C ARG A 168 10.54 -22.82 11.84
N GLU A 169 10.85 -22.91 13.12
CA GLU A 169 9.89 -22.88 14.22
C GLU A 169 9.22 -21.51 14.37
N ALA A 170 9.95 -20.43 14.09
CA ALA A 170 9.38 -19.08 14.07
C ALA A 170 8.37 -18.92 12.93
N VAL A 171 8.66 -19.47 11.75
CA VAL A 171 7.71 -19.52 10.62
C VAL A 171 6.48 -20.35 10.97
N LEU A 172 6.65 -21.52 11.60
CA LEU A 172 5.51 -22.33 12.07
C LEU A 172 4.65 -21.56 13.10
N LEU A 173 5.28 -20.81 14.01
CA LEU A 173 4.58 -19.97 14.96
C LEU A 173 3.79 -18.85 14.27
N ASP A 174 4.38 -18.19 13.27
CA ASP A 174 3.68 -17.19 12.45
C ASP A 174 2.47 -17.77 11.73
N VAL A 175 2.59 -18.99 11.20
CA VAL A 175 1.45 -19.71 10.58
C VAL A 175 0.38 -20.03 11.60
N ARG A 176 0.76 -20.53 12.79
CA ARG A 176 -0.20 -20.81 13.88
C ARG A 176 -0.91 -19.56 14.40
N ARG A 177 -0.26 -18.40 14.34
CA ARG A 177 -0.83 -17.09 14.68
C ARG A 177 -1.67 -16.49 13.55
N GLY A 178 -1.66 -17.10 12.36
CA GLY A 178 -2.34 -16.59 11.17
C GLY A 178 -1.67 -15.36 10.57
N PHE A 179 -0.40 -15.11 10.88
CA PHE A 179 0.36 -13.97 10.34
C PHE A 179 0.87 -14.26 8.93
N VAL A 180 1.25 -15.52 8.70
CA VAL A 180 1.77 -16.06 7.44
C VAL A 180 0.87 -17.22 7.00
N SER A 181 0.59 -17.34 5.72
CA SER A 181 -0.17 -18.48 5.18
C SER A 181 0.73 -19.69 4.94
N LEU A 182 0.16 -20.90 4.83
CA LEU A 182 0.94 -22.09 4.46
C LEU A 182 1.66 -21.93 3.11
N ALA A 183 1.04 -21.25 2.16
CA ALA A 183 1.65 -20.95 0.87
C ALA A 183 2.86 -20.01 1.03
N SER A 184 2.70 -18.89 1.76
CA SER A 184 3.78 -17.94 2.02
C SER A 184 4.92 -18.57 2.85
N ALA A 185 4.61 -19.43 3.83
CA ALA A 185 5.63 -20.19 4.56
C ALA A 185 6.55 -20.97 3.62
N LYS A 186 5.98 -21.60 2.59
CA LYS A 186 6.73 -22.34 1.57
C LYS A 186 7.43 -21.41 0.58
N ASP A 187 6.72 -20.47 -0.01
CA ASP A 187 7.19 -19.68 -1.15
C ASP A 187 8.16 -18.57 -0.74
N ASP A 188 7.92 -17.94 0.42
CA ASP A 188 8.72 -16.84 0.93
C ASP A 188 9.84 -17.32 1.85
N TYR A 189 9.58 -18.30 2.72
CA TYR A 189 10.55 -18.74 3.75
C TYR A 189 11.15 -20.13 3.49
N GLY A 190 10.66 -20.86 2.49
CA GLY A 190 11.11 -22.22 2.17
C GLY A 190 10.74 -23.26 3.23
N VAL A 191 9.77 -22.98 4.11
CA VAL A 191 9.32 -23.88 5.17
C VAL A 191 8.05 -24.59 4.74
N VAL A 192 8.12 -25.92 4.64
CA VAL A 192 6.99 -26.75 4.26
C VAL A 192 6.32 -27.26 5.53
N ILE A 193 5.02 -26.99 5.66
CA ILE A 193 4.22 -27.40 6.82
C ILE A 193 3.10 -28.31 6.33
N VAL A 194 3.00 -29.50 6.92
CA VAL A 194 1.98 -30.51 6.62
C VAL A 194 1.36 -30.93 7.95
N ASP A 195 0.02 -30.96 8.01
CA ASP A 195 -0.74 -31.34 9.20
C ASP A 195 -0.30 -30.63 10.51
N GLY A 196 0.11 -29.36 10.39
CA GLY A 196 0.51 -28.51 11.53
C GLY A 196 1.93 -28.76 12.07
N ALA A 197 2.72 -29.57 11.38
CA ALA A 197 4.13 -29.86 11.66
C ALA A 197 5.02 -29.51 10.47
N ILE A 198 6.31 -29.25 10.74
CA ILE A 198 7.30 -28.97 9.70
C ILE A 198 7.70 -30.28 9.04
N ASP A 199 7.71 -30.30 7.71
CA ASP A 199 8.36 -31.35 6.92
C ASP A 199 9.83 -30.97 6.72
N ASP A 200 10.71 -31.58 7.52
CA ASP A 200 12.14 -31.27 7.50
C ASP A 200 12.79 -31.58 6.15
N ALA A 201 12.44 -32.71 5.52
CA ALA A 201 13.05 -33.13 4.27
C ALA A 201 12.64 -32.18 3.13
N ALA A 202 11.36 -31.82 3.05
CA ALA A 202 10.86 -30.87 2.07
C ALA A 202 11.40 -29.46 2.33
N THR A 203 11.47 -29.02 3.59
CA THR A 203 12.02 -27.71 3.98
C THR A 203 13.50 -27.59 3.61
N SER A 204 14.32 -28.61 3.93
CA SER A 204 15.73 -28.65 3.52
C SER A 204 15.88 -28.59 2.00
N LYS A 205 15.02 -29.29 1.26
CA LYS A 205 15.01 -29.24 -0.21
C LYS A 205 14.63 -27.86 -0.75
N GLN A 206 13.64 -27.19 -0.15
CA GLN A 206 13.21 -25.84 -0.56
C GLN A 206 14.26 -24.77 -0.28
N ARG A 207 15.03 -24.91 0.81
CA ARG A 207 16.08 -23.97 1.22
C ARG A 207 17.44 -24.23 0.56
N ALA A 208 17.64 -25.41 -0.04
CA ALA A 208 18.90 -25.78 -0.68
C ALA A 208 19.34 -24.74 -1.72
N GLY A 209 20.52 -24.15 -1.51
CA GLY A 209 21.11 -23.14 -2.40
C GLY A 209 20.55 -21.71 -2.24
N ARG A 210 19.56 -21.49 -1.36
CA ARG A 210 18.93 -20.18 -1.11
C ARG A 210 19.37 -19.54 0.21
N THR A 211 19.92 -20.34 1.12
CA THR A 211 20.59 -19.87 2.35
C THR A 211 21.99 -19.39 2.00
N GLY A 212 22.38 -18.19 2.44
CA GLY A 212 23.67 -17.59 2.08
C GLY A 212 23.75 -16.92 0.71
N GLU A 213 22.68 -16.97 -0.12
CA GLU A 213 22.52 -16.03 -1.23
C GLU A 213 22.26 -14.64 -0.66
N THR A 214 23.32 -13.88 -0.41
CA THR A 214 23.17 -12.43 -0.23
C THR A 214 22.80 -11.86 -1.59
N SER A 215 21.54 -11.49 -1.77
CA SER A 215 21.19 -10.53 -2.80
C SER A 215 22.17 -9.36 -2.68
N ASN A 216 22.90 -9.04 -3.76
CA ASN A 216 23.79 -7.87 -3.80
C ASN A 216 23.01 -6.54 -3.66
N GLN A 217 21.67 -6.59 -3.64
CA GLN A 217 20.83 -5.43 -3.43
C GLN A 217 20.58 -5.20 -1.93
N PHE A 218 21.02 -4.04 -1.45
CA PHE A 218 20.81 -3.64 -0.06
C PHE A 218 19.32 -3.38 0.25
N TYR A 219 18.54 -2.96 -0.75
CA TYR A 219 17.11 -2.67 -0.63
C TYR A 219 16.30 -3.52 -1.61
N ASP A 220 15.18 -4.06 -1.14
CA ASP A 220 14.07 -4.48 -1.99
C ASP A 220 13.04 -3.34 -1.98
N TYR A 221 12.91 -2.65 -3.11
CA TYR A 221 12.02 -1.49 -3.23
C TYR A 221 10.55 -1.85 -3.44
N GLY A 222 10.26 -3.12 -3.75
CA GLY A 222 8.95 -3.62 -4.15
C GLY A 222 8.57 -3.27 -5.58
N GLU A 223 7.71 -4.11 -6.17
CA GLU A 223 7.28 -4.02 -7.56
C GLU A 223 6.75 -2.64 -7.95
N GLY A 224 5.98 -1.99 -7.07
CA GLY A 224 5.37 -0.70 -7.36
C GLY A 224 6.40 0.41 -7.59
N ARG A 225 7.53 0.40 -6.86
CA ARG A 225 8.61 1.37 -7.03
C ARG A 225 9.46 1.01 -8.25
N GLU A 226 9.83 -0.25 -8.40
CA GLU A 226 10.61 -0.70 -9.56
C GLU A 226 9.86 -0.44 -10.88
N GLY A 227 8.56 -0.76 -10.91
CA GLY A 227 7.70 -0.50 -12.06
C GLY A 227 7.62 0.99 -12.38
N PHE A 228 7.56 1.85 -11.37
CA PHE A 228 7.60 3.29 -11.58
C PHE A 228 8.94 3.78 -12.11
N GLU A 229 10.07 3.28 -11.60
CA GLU A 229 11.40 3.70 -12.04
C GLU A 229 11.79 3.15 -13.42
N ARG A 230 11.20 2.02 -13.84
CA ARG A 230 11.30 1.54 -15.23
C ARG A 230 10.69 2.55 -16.21
N LEU A 231 9.61 3.23 -15.81
CA LEU A 231 8.96 4.27 -16.62
C LEU A 231 9.66 5.61 -16.48
N TRP A 232 9.93 6.00 -15.24
CA TRP A 232 10.47 7.30 -14.90
C TRP A 232 11.97 7.19 -14.66
N THR A 233 12.68 6.91 -15.74
CA THR A 233 14.14 6.90 -15.76
C THR A 233 14.71 8.29 -15.49
N THR A 234 16.01 8.38 -15.19
CA THR A 234 16.73 9.65 -15.06
C THR A 234 16.56 10.54 -16.30
N ALA A 235 16.56 9.95 -17.50
CA ALA A 235 16.41 10.70 -18.75
C ALA A 235 14.97 11.23 -18.93
N ASN A 236 13.95 10.42 -18.60
CA ASN A 236 12.55 10.86 -18.63
C ASN A 236 12.30 11.98 -17.60
N TYR A 237 12.86 11.87 -16.39
CA TYR A 237 12.79 12.93 -15.39
C TYR A 237 13.53 14.20 -15.81
N ALA A 238 14.70 14.06 -16.43
CA ALA A 238 15.46 15.19 -16.94
C ALA A 238 14.68 15.93 -18.02
N ALA A 239 14.12 15.21 -19.00
CA ALA A 239 13.28 15.77 -20.05
C ALA A 239 12.05 16.49 -19.48
N LEU A 240 11.31 15.85 -18.56
CA LEU A 240 10.16 16.49 -17.92
C LEU A 240 10.57 17.79 -17.20
N THR A 241 11.65 17.75 -16.43
CA THR A 241 12.12 18.89 -15.64
C THR A 241 12.56 20.05 -16.52
N GLU A 242 13.28 19.76 -17.60
CA GLU A 242 13.71 20.73 -18.61
C GLU A 242 12.50 21.42 -19.24
N LEU A 243 11.52 20.64 -19.71
CA LEU A 243 10.33 21.14 -20.40
C LEU A 243 9.43 21.96 -19.47
N LEU A 244 9.17 21.46 -18.26
CA LEU A 244 8.36 22.20 -17.28
C LEU A 244 9.02 23.53 -16.86
N ARG A 245 10.35 23.59 -16.83
CA ARG A 245 11.08 24.82 -16.48
C ARG A 245 10.83 25.94 -17.50
N ALA A 246 10.69 25.60 -18.77
CA ALA A 246 10.41 26.56 -19.84
C ALA A 246 8.97 27.13 -19.78
N LEU A 247 8.06 26.47 -19.07
CA LEU A 247 6.66 26.88 -18.96
C LEU A 247 6.42 27.88 -17.82
N PRO A 248 5.37 28.74 -17.91
CA PRO A 248 4.94 29.57 -16.81
C PRO A 248 4.59 28.75 -15.58
N VAL A 249 4.95 29.26 -14.41
CA VAL A 249 4.79 28.55 -13.13
C VAL A 249 3.36 28.03 -12.92
N HIS A 250 2.33 28.82 -13.27
CA HIS A 250 0.93 28.44 -13.09
C HIS A 250 0.46 27.29 -14.01
N TRP A 251 1.16 27.05 -15.14
CA TRP A 251 0.85 25.96 -16.06
C TRP A 251 1.61 24.66 -15.74
N ARG A 252 2.72 24.73 -15.00
CA ARG A 252 3.58 23.56 -14.74
C ARG A 252 2.83 22.41 -14.07
N PHE A 253 1.94 22.72 -13.13
CA PHE A 253 1.13 21.70 -12.46
C PHE A 253 0.20 20.99 -13.45
N PHE A 254 -0.50 21.76 -14.28
CA PHE A 254 -1.42 21.24 -15.30
C PHE A 254 -0.68 20.33 -16.29
N VAL A 255 0.39 20.83 -16.91
CA VAL A 255 1.16 20.07 -17.90
C VAL A 255 1.78 18.83 -17.28
N LYS A 256 2.31 18.91 -16.06
CA LYS A 256 2.82 17.73 -15.35
C LYS A 256 1.76 16.64 -15.24
N HIS A 257 0.51 16.97 -14.85
CA HIS A 257 -0.54 15.96 -14.71
C HIS A 257 -0.90 15.33 -16.06
N ARG A 258 -1.02 16.15 -17.12
CA ARG A 258 -1.25 15.65 -18.48
C ARG A 258 -0.15 14.70 -18.95
N VAL A 259 1.13 15.02 -18.67
CA VAL A 259 2.24 14.13 -19.01
C VAL A 259 2.14 12.81 -18.24
N PHE A 260 1.83 12.85 -16.94
CA PHE A 260 1.68 11.63 -16.15
C PHE A 260 0.53 10.75 -16.64
N GLU A 261 -0.64 11.35 -16.95
CA GLU A 261 -1.77 10.64 -17.55
C GLU A 261 -1.39 9.99 -18.89
N ALA A 262 -0.68 10.71 -19.75
CA ALA A 262 -0.24 10.19 -21.05
C ALA A 262 0.81 9.07 -20.91
N VAL A 263 1.77 9.21 -19.99
CA VAL A 263 2.78 8.17 -19.72
C VAL A 263 2.15 6.90 -19.16
N ASP A 264 1.20 7.01 -18.24
CA ASP A 264 0.49 5.86 -17.68
C ASP A 264 -0.34 5.13 -18.76
N ALA A 265 -0.79 5.85 -19.81
CA ALA A 265 -1.51 5.28 -20.95
C ALA A 265 -0.61 4.70 -22.06
N LEU A 266 0.71 4.89 -22.02
CA LEU A 266 1.63 4.34 -23.04
C LEU A 266 1.66 2.81 -22.98
N GLU A 267 1.61 2.17 -24.15
CA GLU A 267 1.93 0.74 -24.29
C GLU A 267 3.41 0.46 -23.98
N ASP A 268 3.72 -0.76 -23.54
CA ASP A 268 5.08 -1.14 -23.15
C ASP A 268 6.12 -0.94 -24.26
N ALA A 269 5.74 -1.21 -25.51
CA ALA A 269 6.62 -1.04 -26.68
C ALA A 269 6.98 0.43 -26.98
N ALA A 270 6.19 1.38 -26.47
CA ALA A 270 6.41 2.82 -26.69
C ALA A 270 7.32 3.45 -25.62
N ARG A 271 7.67 2.71 -24.56
CA ARG A 271 8.44 3.20 -23.41
C ARG A 271 9.92 2.98 -23.65
N LYS A 272 10.64 4.05 -24.04
CA LYS A 272 12.07 3.98 -24.37
C LYS A 272 12.97 4.31 -23.19
N GLY A 273 12.50 5.14 -22.27
CA GLY A 273 13.24 5.57 -21.10
C GLY A 273 14.40 6.52 -21.41
N ASP A 274 14.45 7.11 -22.61
CA ASP A 274 15.54 7.99 -23.08
C ASP A 274 15.16 9.47 -23.12
N GLY A 275 13.95 9.81 -22.70
CA GLY A 275 13.38 11.16 -22.68
C GLY A 275 12.61 11.54 -23.95
N SER A 276 12.67 10.73 -25.02
CA SER A 276 12.03 11.05 -26.29
C SER A 276 10.50 10.98 -26.20
N GLU A 277 9.96 10.01 -25.45
CA GLU A 277 8.51 9.88 -25.23
C GLU A 277 7.95 11.08 -24.45
N ILE A 278 8.70 11.59 -23.47
CA ILE A 278 8.28 12.76 -22.67
C ILE A 278 8.25 14.00 -23.55
N ARG A 279 9.25 14.19 -24.41
CA ARG A 279 9.31 15.30 -25.36
C ARG A 279 8.16 15.24 -26.37
N ALA A 280 7.85 14.05 -26.90
CA ALA A 280 6.73 13.85 -27.81
C ALA A 280 5.39 14.17 -27.15
N ILE A 281 5.15 13.68 -25.93
CA ILE A 281 3.94 13.97 -25.16
C ILE A 281 3.79 15.47 -24.89
N VAL A 282 4.86 16.15 -24.47
CA VAL A 282 4.78 17.60 -24.23
C VAL A 282 4.55 18.37 -25.52
N ALA A 283 5.14 17.95 -26.65
CA ALA A 283 4.86 18.57 -27.94
C ALA A 283 3.38 18.47 -28.32
N ASP A 284 2.76 17.30 -28.17
CA ASP A 284 1.32 17.10 -28.38
C ASP A 284 0.47 17.97 -27.44
N ILE A 285 0.86 18.08 -26.17
CA ILE A 285 0.19 19.00 -25.22
C ILE A 285 0.32 20.47 -25.71
N LEU A 286 1.49 20.91 -26.17
CA LEU A 286 1.69 22.28 -26.64
C LEU A 286 0.88 22.59 -27.92
N GLU A 287 0.64 21.60 -28.77
CA GLU A 287 -0.24 21.74 -29.94
C GLU A 287 -1.71 21.86 -29.52
N ASN A 288 -2.15 21.06 -28.56
CA ASN A 288 -3.52 21.05 -28.06
C ASN A 288 -3.88 22.24 -27.15
N TYR A 289 -2.87 22.94 -26.61
CA TYR A 289 -3.04 24.11 -25.74
C TYR A 289 -2.22 25.31 -26.24
N PRO A 290 -2.71 26.04 -27.26
CA PRO A 290 -2.01 27.20 -27.83
C PRO A 290 -1.66 28.30 -26.81
N GLN A 291 -2.38 28.38 -25.68
CA GLN A 291 -2.09 29.32 -24.59
C GLN A 291 -0.74 29.07 -23.91
N LEU A 292 -0.16 27.87 -24.09
CA LEU A 292 1.18 27.53 -23.62
C LEU A 292 2.27 28.02 -24.56
N GLN A 293 1.94 28.33 -25.82
CA GLN A 293 2.87 28.90 -26.78
C GLN A 293 3.03 30.39 -26.51
N ILE A 294 3.85 30.72 -25.51
CA ILE A 294 4.22 32.10 -25.26
C ILE A 294 5.16 32.52 -26.38
N SER A 295 4.68 33.38 -27.27
CA SER A 295 5.53 34.15 -28.16
C SER A 295 6.52 34.93 -27.30
N ALA A 296 7.82 34.77 -27.58
CA ALA A 296 8.89 35.55 -26.98
C ALA A 296 8.68 37.06 -27.18
#